data_AF-A0A1V5HCR5-F1
#
_entry.id   AF-A0A1V5HCR5-F1
#
_cell.length_a   1.000
_cell.length_b   1.000
_cell.length_c   1.000
_cell.angle_alpha   90.00
_cell.angle_beta   90.00
_cell.angle_gamma   90.00
#
_symmetry.space_group_name_H-M   'P 1'
#
loop_
_entity.id
_entity.type
_entity.pdbx_description
1 polymer ?
#
loop_
_entity_poly.entity_id
_entity_poly.type
_entity_poly.pdbx_seq_one_letter_code
_entity_poly.pdbx_strand_id
1 'polypeptide(L)'
;MRYPAHALPVVAALFLATAVSTPHACGLPEEPLLLLAEAAADPCSICADQKKKKAFAMLNERLAPGLEIDSSDACRLVKADRENALHLTCYPSDALVDSLSEGAEPPQVVFTFHTPQHKLVGISEGDYTGREAADLYLSSPEGAVFDGRIRLIGYKYGDGAVFNYFPQANRLQIHCTVSRLKPADP
;
A
#
# COMPACT_ATOMS: atom_id res chain seq x y z
N MET A 1 65.87 28.78 -20.10
CA MET A 1 64.42 28.87 -20.36
C MET A 1 63.97 27.62 -21.10
N ARG A 2 63.41 26.64 -20.37
CA ARG A 2 62.68 25.46 -20.87
C ARG A 2 61.97 24.86 -19.66
N TYR A 3 60.65 24.96 -19.61
CA TYR A 3 59.78 24.15 -18.75
C TYR A 3 58.72 23.52 -19.66
N PRO A 4 58.64 22.20 -19.73
CA PRO A 4 57.38 21.47 -19.82
C PRO A 4 57.20 20.71 -18.47
N ALA A 5 56.05 20.20 -18.07
CA ALA A 5 54.93 19.72 -18.83
C ALA A 5 53.64 19.88 -17.99
N HIS A 6 52.53 20.04 -18.71
CA HIS A 6 51.18 20.07 -18.18
C HIS A 6 50.81 18.73 -17.52
N ALA A 7 50.29 18.78 -16.30
CA ALA A 7 49.50 17.71 -15.70
C ALA A 7 48.04 18.18 -15.67
N LEU A 8 47.22 17.63 -16.58
CA LEU A 8 45.76 17.75 -16.55
C LEU A 8 45.21 16.74 -15.52
N PRO A 9 44.34 17.15 -14.57
CA PRO A 9 43.54 16.19 -13.82
C PRO A 9 42.31 15.80 -14.66
N VAL A 10 42.19 14.50 -14.93
CA VAL A 10 40.98 13.89 -15.49
C VAL A 10 39.92 13.89 -14.39
N VAL A 11 38.91 14.74 -14.52
CA VAL A 11 37.72 14.73 -13.64
C VAL A 11 36.83 13.59 -14.12
N ALA A 12 36.86 12.47 -13.39
CA ALA A 12 35.91 11.38 -13.57
C ALA A 12 34.56 11.81 -12.98
N ALA A 13 33.62 12.21 -13.83
CA ALA A 13 32.24 12.46 -13.44
C ALA A 13 31.55 11.11 -13.17
N LEU A 14 31.33 10.79 -11.90
CA LEU A 14 30.44 9.71 -11.49
C LEU A 14 29.00 10.14 -11.83
N PHE A 15 28.42 9.55 -12.88
CA PHE A 15 26.99 9.62 -13.11
C PHE A 15 26.29 8.76 -12.06
N LEU A 16 25.68 9.41 -11.06
CA LEU A 16 24.68 8.77 -10.21
C LEU A 16 23.49 8.39 -11.09
N ALA A 17 23.34 7.09 -11.36
CA ALA A 17 22.11 6.55 -11.91
C ALA A 17 21.01 6.74 -10.85
N THR A 18 20.16 7.73 -11.04
CA THR A 18 18.90 7.84 -10.31
C THR A 18 18.05 6.63 -10.69
N ALA A 19 17.86 5.70 -9.77
CA ALA A 19 16.88 4.63 -9.91
C ALA A 19 15.51 5.29 -10.07
N VAL A 20 14.98 5.28 -11.29
CA VAL A 20 13.60 5.63 -11.58
C VAL A 20 12.76 4.46 -11.06
N SER A 21 12.19 4.61 -9.86
CA SER A 21 11.20 3.68 -9.36
C SER A 21 10.00 3.71 -10.31
N THR A 22 9.74 2.58 -10.97
CA THR A 22 8.50 2.38 -11.72
C THR A 22 7.30 2.52 -10.78
N PRO A 23 6.16 3.04 -11.27
CA PRO A 23 5.01 3.39 -10.43
C PRO A 23 4.25 2.10 -10.07
N HIS A 24 4.82 1.31 -9.16
CA HIS A 24 4.03 0.35 -8.39
C HIS A 24 3.08 1.18 -7.54
N ALA A 25 1.82 0.75 -7.42
CA ALA A 25 0.79 1.47 -6.69
C ALA A 25 1.23 1.80 -5.26
N CYS A 26 1.84 2.97 -5.06
CA CYS A 26 2.63 3.34 -3.89
C CYS A 26 3.42 2.17 -3.22
N GLY A 27 4.05 1.31 -4.02
CA GLY A 27 4.85 0.18 -3.51
C GLY A 27 4.05 -1.04 -3.02
N LEU A 28 2.77 -1.19 -3.39
CA LEU A 28 2.03 -2.44 -3.17
C LEU A 28 2.66 -3.61 -3.96
N PRO A 29 2.88 -4.78 -3.33
CA PRO A 29 3.52 -5.90 -4.01
C PRO A 29 2.54 -6.65 -4.92
N GLU A 30 2.70 -6.56 -6.24
CA GLU A 30 1.74 -7.14 -7.20
C GLU A 30 1.66 -8.67 -7.17
N GLU A 31 2.81 -9.36 -7.07
CA GLU A 31 2.86 -10.82 -7.11
C GLU A 31 1.98 -11.52 -6.04
N PRO A 32 1.99 -11.14 -4.75
CA PRO A 32 1.05 -11.72 -3.80
C PRO A 32 -0.41 -11.32 -4.06
N LEU A 33 -0.68 -10.15 -4.65
CA LEU A 33 -2.04 -9.75 -5.00
C LEU A 33 -2.59 -10.60 -6.15
N LEU A 34 -1.74 -10.95 -7.12
CA LEU A 34 -2.07 -11.92 -8.17
C LEU A 34 -2.38 -13.30 -7.57
N LEU A 35 -1.56 -13.78 -6.62
CA LEU A 35 -1.82 -15.05 -5.94
C LEU A 35 -3.14 -15.05 -5.16
N LEU A 36 -3.53 -13.92 -4.55
CA LEU A 36 -4.84 -13.80 -3.90
C LEU A 36 -5.99 -13.82 -4.90
N ALA A 37 -5.86 -13.11 -6.04
CA ALA A 37 -6.83 -13.13 -7.12
C ALA A 37 -7.03 -14.56 -7.68
N GLU A 38 -5.93 -15.25 -7.99
CA GLU A 38 -5.97 -16.63 -8.46
C GLU A 38 -6.57 -17.58 -7.41
N ALA A 39 -6.28 -17.37 -6.12
CA ALA A 39 -6.84 -18.18 -5.05
C ALA A 39 -8.35 -17.97 -4.90
N ALA A 40 -8.86 -16.76 -5.16
CA ALA A 40 -10.29 -16.46 -5.08
C ALA A 40 -11.09 -17.13 -6.21
N ALA A 41 -10.49 -17.29 -7.39
CA ALA A 41 -11.12 -17.95 -8.54
C ALA A 41 -10.89 -19.47 -8.59
N ASP A 42 -10.00 -20.01 -7.76
CA ASP A 42 -9.63 -21.43 -7.81
C ASP A 42 -10.73 -22.33 -7.20
N PRO A 43 -11.35 -23.25 -7.98
CA PRO A 43 -12.38 -24.14 -7.47
C PRO A 43 -11.83 -25.20 -6.51
N CYS A 44 -10.51 -25.43 -6.49
CA CYS A 44 -9.87 -26.35 -5.57
C CYS A 44 -9.47 -25.63 -4.27
N SER A 45 -10.17 -25.95 -3.18
CA SER A 45 -9.92 -25.34 -1.86
C SER A 45 -8.48 -25.53 -1.37
N ILE A 46 -7.86 -26.67 -1.64
CA ILE A 46 -6.48 -26.96 -1.24
C ILE A 46 -5.49 -26.08 -2.03
N CYS A 47 -5.70 -25.92 -3.34
CA CYS A 47 -4.87 -25.08 -4.20
C CYS A 47 -5.02 -23.60 -3.84
N ALA A 48 -6.26 -23.14 -3.62
CA ALA A 48 -6.55 -21.80 -3.12
C ALA A 48 -5.83 -21.51 -1.79
N ASP A 49 -5.88 -22.46 -0.84
CA ASP A 49 -5.21 -22.32 0.46
C ASP A 49 -3.68 -22.26 0.33
N GLN A 50 -3.08 -23.04 -0.56
CA GLN A 50 -1.64 -22.98 -0.83
C GLN A 50 -1.22 -21.63 -1.43
N LYS A 51 -1.98 -21.13 -2.42
CA LYS A 51 -1.76 -19.81 -3.02
C LYS A 51 -1.88 -18.69 -1.98
N LYS A 52 -2.93 -18.72 -1.13
CA LYS A 52 -3.10 -17.75 -0.03
C LYS A 52 -1.94 -17.77 0.95
N LYS A 53 -1.50 -18.96 1.39
CA LYS A 53 -0.34 -19.07 2.31
C LYS A 53 0.92 -18.48 1.69
N LYS A 54 1.17 -18.75 0.41
CA LYS A 54 2.28 -18.15 -0.33
C LYS A 54 2.15 -16.63 -0.39
N ALA A 55 0.97 -16.12 -0.76
CA ALA A 55 0.71 -14.69 -0.81
C ALA A 55 0.95 -14.01 0.55
N PHE A 56 0.46 -14.60 1.64
CA PHE A 56 0.62 -14.05 2.99
C PHE A 56 2.07 -14.01 3.44
N ALA A 57 2.86 -15.05 3.13
CA ALA A 57 4.29 -15.04 3.41
C ALA A 57 4.99 -13.85 2.71
N MET A 58 4.71 -13.66 1.43
CA MET A 58 5.29 -12.57 0.63
C MET A 58 4.80 -11.19 1.06
N LEU A 59 3.53 -11.07 1.47
CA LEU A 59 3.00 -9.83 2.04
C LEU A 59 3.69 -9.50 3.36
N ASN A 60 3.92 -10.48 4.24
CA ASN A 60 4.63 -10.26 5.50
C ASN A 60 6.09 -9.84 5.30
N GLU A 61 6.74 -10.34 4.26
CA GLU A 61 8.11 -9.93 3.90
C GLU A 61 8.18 -8.48 3.42
N ARG A 62 7.15 -8.00 2.71
CA ARG A 62 7.15 -6.70 2.02
C ARG A 62 6.40 -5.60 2.77
N LEU A 63 5.42 -5.96 3.60
CA LEU A 63 4.57 -5.03 4.36
C LEU A 63 4.87 -5.16 5.86
N ALA A 64 5.88 -4.43 6.31
CA ALA A 64 6.26 -4.39 7.72
C ALA A 64 5.49 -3.31 8.50
N PRO A 65 5.21 -3.53 9.79
CA PRO A 65 4.76 -2.46 10.68
C PRO A 65 5.74 -1.28 10.65
N GLY A 66 5.22 -0.07 10.61
CA GLY A 66 6.00 1.18 10.50
C GLY A 66 6.32 1.60 9.06
N LEU A 67 6.06 0.77 8.05
CA LEU A 67 6.19 1.18 6.65
C LEU A 67 5.28 2.39 6.37
N GLU A 68 5.86 3.44 5.79
CA GLU A 68 5.10 4.62 5.36
C GLU A 68 4.77 4.53 3.88
N ILE A 69 3.53 4.86 3.55
CA ILE A 69 3.06 5.05 2.20
C ILE A 69 2.67 6.52 2.08
N ASP A 70 3.41 7.25 1.26
CA ASP A 70 3.12 8.63 0.90
C ASP A 70 2.39 8.65 -0.45
N SER A 71 1.32 9.43 -0.55
CA SER A 71 0.61 9.62 -1.81
C SER A 71 1.40 10.50 -2.76
N SER A 72 1.04 10.45 -4.03
CA SER A 72 1.58 11.33 -5.07
C SER A 72 0.47 11.69 -6.05
N ASP A 73 0.76 12.59 -6.99
CA ASP A 73 -0.18 12.92 -8.06
C ASP A 73 -0.59 11.71 -8.91
N ALA A 74 0.31 10.73 -9.05
CA ALA A 74 0.01 9.48 -9.76
C ALA A 74 -0.77 8.47 -8.91
N CYS A 75 -0.80 8.64 -7.58
CA CYS A 75 -1.48 7.71 -6.69
C CYS A 75 -1.91 8.39 -5.39
N ARG A 76 -3.20 8.73 -5.32
CA ARG A 76 -3.83 9.48 -4.22
C ARG A 76 -4.65 8.55 -3.33
N LEU A 77 -4.90 9.00 -2.10
CA LEU A 77 -5.78 8.31 -1.16
C LEU A 77 -7.23 8.68 -1.47
N VAL A 78 -8.16 7.73 -1.44
CA VAL A 78 -9.59 7.96 -1.68
C VAL A 78 -10.41 7.44 -0.52
N LYS A 79 -11.37 8.23 -0.04
CA LYS A 79 -12.34 7.77 0.96
C LYS A 79 -13.21 6.64 0.39
N ALA A 80 -13.15 5.49 1.06
CA ALA A 80 -13.96 4.34 0.74
C ALA A 80 -15.44 4.55 1.11
N ASP A 81 -16.31 3.68 0.57
CA ASP A 81 -17.70 3.47 0.98
C ASP A 81 -17.83 2.78 2.36
N ARG A 82 -16.76 2.77 3.14
CA ARG A 82 -16.65 2.08 4.43
C ARG A 82 -16.13 3.02 5.51
N GLU A 83 -16.48 2.65 6.74
CA GLU A 83 -16.00 3.35 7.92
C GLU A 83 -14.47 3.27 8.02
N ASN A 84 -13.84 4.44 8.14
CA ASN A 84 -12.41 4.63 8.34
C ASN A 84 -11.50 3.83 7.40
N ALA A 85 -11.84 3.76 6.12
CA ALA A 85 -11.08 3.03 5.11
C ALA A 85 -10.70 3.91 3.93
N LEU A 86 -9.48 3.73 3.45
CA LEU A 86 -8.93 4.42 2.28
C LEU A 86 -8.56 3.40 1.20
N HIS A 87 -8.70 3.79 -0.06
CA HIS A 87 -8.15 3.09 -1.21
C HIS A 87 -7.13 3.98 -1.94
N LEU A 88 -6.43 3.42 -2.91
CA LEU A 88 -5.50 4.14 -3.77
C LEU A 88 -6.10 4.35 -5.15
N THR A 89 -6.00 5.56 -5.72
CA THR A 89 -6.45 5.83 -7.10
C THR A 89 -5.72 5.01 -8.16
N CYS A 90 -4.49 4.59 -7.85
CA CYS A 90 -3.64 3.84 -8.76
C CYS A 90 -3.77 2.31 -8.60
N TYR A 91 -4.76 1.85 -7.84
CA TYR A 91 -5.01 0.43 -7.61
C TYR A 91 -6.41 0.02 -8.08
N PRO A 92 -6.57 -1.13 -8.78
CA PRO A 92 -5.52 -2.02 -9.26
C PRO A 92 -4.64 -1.36 -10.33
N SER A 93 -3.38 -1.79 -10.45
CA SER A 93 -2.50 -1.36 -11.54
C SER A 93 -2.86 -2.10 -12.83
N ASP A 94 -2.63 -1.46 -13.99
CA ASP A 94 -2.82 -2.11 -15.29
C ASP A 94 -2.01 -3.40 -15.41
N ALA A 95 -0.77 -3.41 -14.91
CA ALA A 95 0.10 -4.59 -14.90
C ALA A 95 -0.50 -5.76 -14.09
N LEU A 96 -1.12 -5.48 -12.95
CA LEU A 96 -1.82 -6.51 -12.18
C LEU A 96 -3.01 -7.05 -12.97
N VAL A 97 -3.83 -6.17 -13.54
CA VAL A 97 -5.02 -6.55 -14.31
C VAL A 97 -4.66 -7.41 -15.52
N ASP A 98 -3.65 -7.00 -16.29
CA ASP A 98 -3.16 -7.72 -17.48
C ASP A 98 -2.58 -9.10 -17.15
N SER A 99 -2.14 -9.31 -15.91
CA SER A 99 -1.57 -10.58 -15.44
C SER A 99 -2.62 -11.56 -14.89
N LEU A 100 -3.89 -11.15 -14.75
CA LEU A 100 -4.93 -12.00 -14.20
C LEU A 100 -5.30 -13.15 -15.15
N SER A 101 -5.52 -14.33 -14.56
CA SER A 101 -6.13 -15.44 -15.29
C SER A 101 -7.61 -15.17 -15.58
N GLU A 102 -8.16 -15.83 -16.60
CA GLU A 102 -9.58 -15.72 -16.93
C GLU A 102 -10.48 -16.01 -15.73
N GLY A 103 -11.42 -15.11 -15.43
CA GLY A 103 -12.34 -15.22 -14.31
C GLY A 103 -11.75 -14.83 -12.94
N ALA A 104 -10.47 -14.47 -12.86
CA ALA A 104 -9.89 -13.89 -11.65
C ALA A 104 -10.10 -12.38 -11.60
N GLU A 105 -10.34 -11.86 -10.39
CA GLU A 105 -10.48 -10.43 -10.13
C GLU A 105 -9.41 -9.98 -9.13
N PRO A 106 -8.86 -8.76 -9.28
CA PRO A 106 -7.88 -8.25 -8.34
C PRO A 106 -8.52 -8.11 -6.95
N PRO A 107 -7.79 -8.42 -5.86
CA PRO A 107 -8.34 -8.28 -4.52
C PRO A 107 -8.65 -6.81 -4.21
N GLN A 108 -9.73 -6.52 -3.50
CA GLN A 108 -9.93 -5.19 -2.95
C GLN A 108 -8.85 -4.90 -1.89
N VAL A 109 -8.00 -3.90 -2.13
CA VAL A 109 -7.03 -3.44 -1.14
C VAL A 109 -7.56 -2.21 -0.43
N VAL A 110 -7.69 -2.30 0.90
CA VAL A 110 -8.21 -1.21 1.74
C VAL A 110 -7.25 -0.94 2.89
N PHE A 111 -7.02 0.34 3.17
CA PHE A 111 -6.25 0.81 4.31
C PHE A 111 -7.20 1.28 5.40
N THR A 112 -7.39 0.45 6.42
CA THR A 112 -8.28 0.75 7.54
C THR A 112 -7.50 1.41 8.66
N PHE A 113 -7.95 2.59 9.06
CA PHE A 113 -7.41 3.31 10.20
C PHE A 113 -8.35 3.25 11.41
N HIS A 114 -7.79 3.49 12.59
CA HIS A 114 -8.51 3.39 13.85
C HIS A 114 -8.51 4.71 14.60
N THR A 115 -9.56 4.96 15.36
CA THR A 115 -9.70 6.14 16.22
C THR A 115 -10.13 5.70 17.62
N PRO A 116 -10.07 6.57 18.64
CA PRO A 116 -10.61 6.24 19.96
C PRO A 116 -12.10 5.85 19.94
N GLN A 117 -12.87 6.38 18.98
CA GLN A 117 -14.29 6.08 18.79
C GLN A 117 -14.51 4.77 18.02
N HIS A 118 -13.62 4.44 17.08
CA HIS A 118 -13.66 3.23 16.27
C HIS A 118 -12.42 2.38 16.54
N LYS A 119 -12.41 1.76 17.72
CA LYS A 119 -11.30 0.94 18.19
C LYS A 119 -11.45 -0.51 17.75
N LEU A 120 -10.32 -1.16 17.50
CA LEU A 120 -10.22 -2.60 17.28
C LEU A 120 -9.37 -3.23 18.38
N VAL A 121 -9.84 -4.33 18.97
CA VAL A 121 -9.08 -5.07 20.00
C VAL A 121 -7.74 -5.51 19.42
N GLY A 122 -6.64 -5.12 20.07
CA GLY A 122 -5.28 -5.43 19.66
C GLY A 122 -4.55 -4.28 18.96
N ILE A 123 -5.21 -3.17 18.66
CA ILE A 123 -4.58 -1.92 18.22
C ILE A 123 -4.25 -1.07 19.45
N SER A 124 -3.02 -0.54 19.51
CA SER A 124 -2.57 0.33 20.60
C SER A 124 -3.17 1.72 20.46
N GLU A 125 -3.39 2.43 21.58
CA GLU A 125 -3.84 3.82 21.54
C GLU A 125 -2.84 4.74 20.80
N GLY A 126 -1.55 4.41 20.87
CA GLY A 126 -0.50 5.12 20.12
C GLY A 126 -0.55 4.94 18.61
N ASP A 127 -1.31 3.95 18.13
CA ASP A 127 -1.49 3.66 16.71
C ASP A 127 -2.81 4.24 16.15
N TYR A 128 -3.55 5.01 16.97
CA TYR A 128 -4.73 5.71 16.48
C TYR A 128 -4.37 6.87 15.56
N THR A 129 -5.25 7.11 14.60
CA THR A 129 -5.18 8.29 13.73
C THR A 129 -5.48 9.54 14.54
N GLY A 130 -4.66 10.57 14.33
CA GLY A 130 -4.81 11.86 14.98
C GLY A 130 -6.15 12.51 14.62
N ARG A 131 -6.71 13.25 15.58
CA ARG A 131 -8.03 13.89 15.45
C ARG A 131 -8.18 14.74 14.19
N GLU A 132 -7.16 15.51 13.82
CA GLU A 132 -7.20 16.38 12.63
C GLU A 132 -7.48 15.60 11.35
N ALA A 133 -6.74 14.52 11.09
CA ALA A 133 -6.93 13.69 9.90
C ALA A 133 -8.26 12.91 9.96
N ALA A 134 -8.65 12.43 11.15
CA ALA A 134 -9.91 11.72 11.34
C ALA A 134 -11.13 12.64 11.09
N ASP A 135 -11.14 13.83 11.66
CA ASP A 135 -12.23 14.81 11.52
C ASP A 135 -12.37 15.26 10.04
N LEU A 136 -11.24 15.46 9.34
CA LEU A 136 -11.23 15.75 7.90
C LEU A 136 -11.83 14.57 7.09
N TYR A 137 -11.38 13.34 7.34
CA TYR A 137 -11.94 12.16 6.66
C TYR A 137 -13.44 12.02 6.91
N LEU A 138 -13.90 12.16 8.15
CA LEU A 138 -15.30 11.96 8.53
C LEU A 138 -16.21 13.02 7.92
N SER A 139 -15.75 14.27 7.83
CA SER A 139 -16.51 15.37 7.23
C SER A 139 -16.52 15.38 5.69
N SER A 140 -15.62 14.62 5.06
CA SER A 140 -15.55 14.53 3.59
C SER A 140 -16.58 13.55 3.02
N PRO A 141 -17.11 13.77 1.81
CA PRO A 141 -17.99 12.81 1.15
C PRO A 141 -17.25 11.53 0.74
N GLU A 142 -17.99 10.45 0.49
CA GLU A 142 -17.46 9.27 -0.18
C GLU A 142 -16.81 9.64 -1.53
N GLY A 143 -15.70 8.98 -1.88
CA GLY A 143 -14.96 9.30 -3.09
C GLY A 143 -14.10 10.56 -3.00
N ALA A 144 -14.08 11.28 -1.87
CA ALA A 144 -13.15 12.37 -1.66
C ALA A 144 -11.69 11.90 -1.80
N VAL A 145 -10.90 12.68 -2.53
CA VAL A 145 -9.51 12.38 -2.86
C VAL A 145 -8.57 13.23 -2.01
N PHE A 146 -7.50 12.63 -1.53
CA PHE A 146 -6.56 13.26 -0.61
C PHE A 146 -5.11 13.03 -1.01
N ASP A 147 -4.31 14.05 -0.75
CA ASP A 147 -2.87 13.90 -0.56
C ASP A 147 -2.58 13.62 0.92
N GLY A 148 -1.84 12.56 1.19
CA GLY A 148 -1.64 12.11 2.55
C GLY A 148 -0.52 11.11 2.70
N ARG A 149 -0.32 10.72 3.95
CA ARG A 149 0.66 9.71 4.33
C ARG A 149 0.03 8.80 5.38
N ILE A 150 0.03 7.52 5.07
CA ILE A 150 -0.36 6.47 5.99
C ILE A 150 0.88 5.71 6.48
N ARG A 151 0.80 5.18 7.69
CA ARG A 151 1.83 4.30 8.25
C ARG A 151 1.17 2.98 8.64
N LEU A 152 1.71 1.87 8.19
CA LEU A 152 1.19 0.55 8.49
C LEU A 152 1.42 0.23 9.98
N ILE A 153 0.43 -0.37 10.64
CA ILE A 153 0.49 -0.69 12.07
C ILE A 153 0.35 -2.19 12.29
N GLY A 154 1.02 -2.68 13.33
CA GLY A 154 1.01 -4.09 13.67
C GLY A 154 -0.38 -4.54 14.13
N TYR A 155 -0.80 -5.73 13.71
CA TYR A 155 -2.02 -6.36 14.20
C TYR A 155 -1.80 -7.85 14.49
N LYS A 156 -1.62 -8.17 15.77
CA LYS A 156 -1.27 -9.53 16.22
C LYS A 156 -2.36 -10.60 16.03
N TYR A 157 -3.58 -10.19 15.70
CA TYR A 157 -4.71 -11.10 15.48
C TYR A 157 -5.06 -11.22 13.98
N GLY A 158 -4.24 -10.67 13.09
CA GLY A 158 -4.46 -10.73 11.64
C GLY A 158 -3.90 -11.99 10.98
N ASP A 159 -4.22 -12.16 9.71
CA ASP A 159 -3.61 -13.17 8.83
C ASP A 159 -2.13 -12.89 8.54
N GLY A 160 -1.69 -11.65 8.78
CA GLY A 160 -0.30 -11.23 8.71
C GLY A 160 0.03 -10.12 9.71
N ALA A 161 1.24 -9.60 9.62
CA ALA A 161 1.79 -8.64 10.58
C ALA A 161 1.00 -7.34 10.65
N VAL A 162 0.38 -6.91 9.54
CA VAL A 162 -0.35 -5.64 9.41
C VAL A 162 -1.72 -5.80 8.75
N PHE A 163 -2.18 -7.01 8.41
CA PHE A 163 -3.36 -7.19 7.58
C PHE A 163 -4.25 -8.37 7.97
N ASN A 164 -5.50 -8.29 7.53
CA ASN A 164 -6.45 -9.40 7.44
C ASN A 164 -6.84 -9.60 5.97
N TYR A 165 -7.12 -10.84 5.58
CA TYR A 165 -7.68 -11.17 4.29
C TYR A 165 -9.05 -11.82 4.47
N PHE A 166 -10.06 -11.29 3.78
CA PHE A 166 -11.44 -11.76 3.84
C PHE A 166 -11.80 -12.49 2.53
N PRO A 167 -11.73 -13.83 2.47
CA PRO A 167 -11.85 -14.57 1.20
C PRO A 167 -13.19 -14.37 0.51
N GLN A 168 -14.29 -14.27 1.26
CA GLN A 168 -15.65 -14.09 0.71
C GLN A 168 -15.80 -12.79 -0.08
N ALA A 169 -15.02 -11.76 0.25
CA ALA A 169 -15.05 -10.47 -0.40
C ALA A 169 -13.81 -10.21 -1.27
N ASN A 170 -12.92 -11.19 -1.43
CA ASN A 170 -11.59 -11.04 -2.04
C ASN A 170 -10.88 -9.77 -1.54
N ARG A 171 -10.89 -9.52 -0.22
CA ARG A 171 -10.46 -8.22 0.35
C ARG A 171 -9.23 -8.36 1.23
N LEU A 172 -8.18 -7.65 0.88
CA LEU A 172 -7.01 -7.42 1.71
C LEU A 172 -7.18 -6.11 2.49
N GLN A 173 -7.39 -6.24 3.81
CA GLN A 173 -7.51 -5.11 4.72
C GLN A 173 -6.19 -4.90 5.46
N ILE A 174 -5.53 -3.79 5.16
CA ILE A 174 -4.26 -3.39 5.76
C ILE A 174 -4.56 -2.37 6.87
N HIS A 175 -4.04 -2.60 8.06
CA HIS A 175 -4.19 -1.70 9.19
C HIS A 175 -3.15 -0.59 9.14
N CYS A 176 -3.60 0.65 9.33
CA CYS A 176 -2.74 1.82 9.29
C CYS A 176 -3.15 2.90 10.30
N THR A 177 -2.28 3.90 10.45
CA THR A 177 -2.61 5.22 10.98
C THR A 177 -2.43 6.26 9.89
N VAL A 178 -3.27 7.29 9.88
CA VAL A 178 -3.15 8.42 8.94
C VAL A 178 -2.36 9.54 9.62
N SER A 179 -1.11 9.70 9.21
CA SER A 179 -0.19 10.71 9.75
C SER A 179 -0.36 12.08 9.11
N ARG A 180 -0.86 12.13 7.86
CA ARG A 180 -1.15 13.35 7.12
C ARG A 180 -2.31 13.10 6.17
N LEU A 181 -3.25 14.03 6.09
CA LEU A 181 -4.34 14.00 5.13
C LEU A 181 -4.71 15.43 4.76
N LYS A 182 -4.83 15.73 3.47
CA LYS A 182 -5.24 17.02 2.92
C LYS A 182 -6.10 16.76 1.68
N PRO A 183 -7.15 17.54 1.41
CA PRO A 183 -7.86 17.43 0.13
C PRO A 183 -6.86 17.59 -1.02
N ALA A 184 -6.96 16.72 -2.02
CA ALA A 184 -6.13 16.84 -3.22
C ALA A 184 -6.67 17.98 -4.09
N ASP A 185 -5.76 18.74 -4.71
CA ASP A 185 -6.15 19.74 -5.70
C ASP A 185 -6.72 19.03 -6.96
N PRO A 186 -7.77 19.61 -7.60
CA PRO A 186 -8.38 19.06 -8.81
C PRO A 186 -7.39 18.82 -9.96
#